data_AF-A0A7Z8QVQ5-F1
#
_entry.id   AF-A0A7Z8QVQ5-F1
#
_cell.length_a   1.000
_cell.length_b   1.000
_cell.length_c   1.000
_cell.angle_alpha   90.00
_cell.angle_beta   90.00
_cell.angle_gamma   90.00
#
_symmetry.space_group_name_H-M   'P 1'
#
loop_
_entity.id
_entity.type
_entity.pdbx_description
1 polymer ?
#
loop_
_entity_poly.entity_id
_entity_poly.type
_entity_poly.pdbx_seq_one_letter_code
_entity_poly.pdbx_strand_id
1 'polypeptide(L)'
;PITRISSETRMQNGHQVSDIDEQGLAWLNENISVLEETDDTERAHLHYDNTYYLAQEIQTSVIIEHTDIDENRAIYGFLLELKRIVNKLETEAPKPLKKQVNQDEEGYRSFFSVMGKWLSKVNGVEINQLSDCKQRISRLIHSFNKHIPVAFPNKGLPVLSQKAKANRFYTTIFRSIMEWYYFNKIDWRAQEMLFAIKDIPKLFEYYTILKVRADLSLICDLNAKPQENSSSILQAYYRENLVELYYEPDYWMVGHKNAFDQKYLNTEIRTFEQTSSGKGFKASNHENRRRAPDIVIELTPPSGESILLVLDAKYSKMETAYKERLPECAMKYVHGIHGVNGTSPVKAMILISSTQATKASLADMHVSPYGLFDDKTVTPVLGVQGVQLNDQHIENNDFTLRHTLEHLLDLMV
;
A
#
# COMPACT_ATOMS: atom_id res chain seq x y z
N PRO A 1 6.54 40.79 6.15
CA PRO A 1 5.33 40.42 5.36
C PRO A 1 5.20 41.41 4.21
N ILE A 2 4.58 41.02 3.08
CA ILE A 2 4.15 42.05 2.11
C ILE A 2 2.97 42.79 2.74
N THR A 3 3.02 44.13 2.74
CA THR A 3 1.97 45.00 3.24
C THR A 3 1.44 45.90 2.11
N ARG A 4 0.21 46.37 2.26
CA ARG A 4 -0.36 47.45 1.45
C ARG A 4 -0.39 48.72 2.29
N ILE A 5 0.11 49.80 1.72
CA ILE A 5 0.07 51.11 2.36
C ILE A 5 -1.23 51.82 1.96
N SER A 6 -1.89 52.44 2.92
CA SER A 6 -2.97 53.42 2.71
C SER A 6 -2.85 54.57 3.70
N SER A 7 -3.39 55.74 3.34
CA SER A 7 -3.49 56.89 4.23
C SER A 7 -4.89 56.96 4.84
N GLU A 8 -4.96 57.25 6.14
CA GLU A 8 -6.21 57.55 6.83
C GLU A 8 -6.05 58.85 7.60
N THR A 9 -7.03 59.75 7.46
CA THR A 9 -7.05 61.02 8.19
C THR A 9 -7.49 60.78 9.64
N ARG A 10 -6.66 61.14 10.61
CA ARG A 10 -6.95 60.98 12.05
C ARG A 10 -6.51 62.19 12.85
N MET A 11 -7.20 62.45 13.96
CA MET A 11 -6.76 63.41 14.96
C MET A 11 -5.54 62.86 15.70
N GLN A 12 -4.48 63.64 15.77
CA GLN A 12 -3.25 63.33 16.49
C GLN A 12 -2.95 64.39 17.54
N ASN A 13 -2.25 63.99 18.59
CA ASN A 13 -1.69 64.93 19.54
C ASN A 13 -0.58 65.72 18.84
N GLY A 14 -0.71 67.04 18.80
CA GLY A 14 0.20 67.87 18.00
C GLY A 14 1.64 67.86 18.52
N HIS A 15 1.88 67.54 19.80
CA HIS A 15 3.25 67.36 20.30
C HIS A 15 3.99 66.15 19.67
N GLN A 16 3.28 65.24 19.00
CA GLN A 16 3.83 64.04 18.36
C GLN A 16 3.99 64.18 16.85
N VAL A 17 3.56 65.30 16.27
CA VAL A 17 3.58 65.55 14.83
C VAL A 17 4.75 66.49 14.54
N SER A 18 5.76 66.01 13.80
CA SER A 18 6.90 66.84 13.40
C SER A 18 6.63 67.62 12.11
N ASP A 19 5.89 67.01 11.18
CA ASP A 19 5.67 67.53 9.84
C ASP A 19 4.18 67.60 9.55
N ILE A 20 3.73 68.76 9.09
CA ILE A 20 2.33 69.02 8.75
C ILE A 20 2.18 69.02 7.23
N ASP A 21 1.29 68.17 6.72
CA ASP A 21 0.92 68.15 5.31
C ASP A 21 -0.07 69.27 4.95
N GLU A 22 -0.34 69.47 3.66
CA GLU A 22 -1.30 70.49 3.20
C GLU A 22 -2.69 70.34 3.85
N GLN A 23 -3.08 69.09 4.16
CA GLN A 23 -4.34 68.78 4.82
C GLN A 23 -4.35 69.24 6.28
N GLY A 24 -3.27 68.98 7.03
CA GLY A 24 -3.12 69.45 8.40
C GLY A 24 -3.07 70.97 8.49
N LEU A 25 -2.43 71.65 7.52
CA LEU A 25 -2.46 73.11 7.44
C LEU A 25 -3.87 73.66 7.17
N ALA A 26 -4.61 73.05 6.24
CA ALA A 26 -6.00 73.43 5.96
C ALA A 26 -6.89 73.26 7.20
N TRP A 27 -6.73 72.17 7.93
CA TRP A 27 -7.48 71.92 9.16
C TRP A 27 -7.12 72.92 10.28
N LEU A 28 -5.84 73.27 10.45
CA LEU A 28 -5.41 74.28 11.42
C LEU A 28 -6.00 75.66 11.10
N ASN A 29 -6.09 76.03 9.82
CA ASN A 29 -6.70 77.28 9.39
C ASN A 29 -8.18 77.38 9.78
N GLU A 30 -8.90 76.25 9.79
CA GLU A 30 -10.30 76.18 10.25
C GLU A 30 -10.43 76.09 11.78
N ASN A 31 -9.35 75.68 12.48
CA ASN A 31 -9.37 75.36 13.92
C ASN A 31 -8.25 76.07 14.69
N ILE A 32 -8.05 77.37 14.45
CA ILE A 32 -6.98 78.19 15.06
C ILE A 32 -7.00 78.15 16.60
N SER A 33 -8.15 77.92 17.23
CA SER A 33 -8.30 77.87 18.69
C SER A 33 -7.50 76.77 19.38
N VAL A 34 -7.00 75.78 18.62
CA VAL A 34 -6.18 74.67 19.16
C VAL A 34 -4.69 75.01 19.24
N LEU A 35 -4.29 76.19 18.75
CA LEU A 35 -2.91 76.67 18.77
C LEU A 35 -2.60 77.37 20.10
N GLU A 36 -1.47 76.99 20.69
CA GLU A 36 -0.90 77.64 21.88
C GLU A 36 0.49 78.17 21.57
N GLU A 37 0.81 79.31 22.19
CA GLU A 37 2.16 79.88 22.11
C GLU A 37 3.16 78.92 22.75
N THR A 38 4.30 78.73 22.09
CA THR A 38 5.37 77.86 22.56
C THR A 38 6.71 78.55 22.39
N ASP A 39 7.64 78.26 23.29
CA ASP A 39 9.05 78.65 23.14
C ASP A 39 9.87 77.57 22.42
N ASP A 40 9.26 76.41 22.13
CA ASP A 40 9.92 75.28 21.47
C ASP A 40 9.93 75.45 19.95
N THR A 41 10.98 76.08 19.44
CA THR A 41 11.17 76.37 18.01
C THR A 41 11.33 75.12 17.14
N GLU A 42 11.74 73.98 17.71
CA GLU A 42 11.92 72.74 16.94
C GLU A 42 10.60 71.98 16.73
N ARG A 43 9.65 72.16 17.64
CA ARG A 43 8.34 71.51 17.56
C ARG A 43 7.23 72.41 17.06
N ALA A 44 7.47 73.71 16.98
CA ALA A 44 6.49 74.67 16.52
C ALA A 44 5.93 74.30 15.13
N HIS A 45 4.60 74.32 15.04
CA HIS A 45 3.86 74.04 13.82
C HIS A 45 3.74 75.27 12.92
N LEU A 46 3.66 76.46 13.53
CA LEU A 46 3.51 77.74 12.86
C LEU A 46 4.39 78.78 13.53
N HIS A 47 4.83 79.77 12.75
CA HIS A 47 5.55 80.95 13.25
C HIS A 47 4.90 82.19 12.64
N TYR A 48 4.41 83.08 13.50
CA TYR A 48 3.73 84.32 13.11
C TYR A 48 4.07 85.44 14.08
N ASP A 49 4.40 86.61 13.54
CA ASP A 49 4.70 87.84 14.30
C ASP A 49 5.69 87.64 15.46
N ASN A 50 6.79 86.91 15.19
CA ASN A 50 7.86 86.59 16.16
C ASN A 50 7.43 85.69 17.34
N THR A 51 6.27 85.04 17.21
CA THR A 51 5.74 84.05 18.17
C THR A 51 5.57 82.70 17.48
N TYR A 52 5.97 81.63 18.17
CA TYR A 52 5.82 80.26 17.70
C TYR A 52 4.56 79.64 18.28
N TYR A 53 3.86 78.86 17.46
CA TYR A 53 2.61 78.22 17.84
C TYR A 53 2.70 76.71 17.65
N LEU A 54 2.20 75.97 18.64
CA LEU A 54 2.06 74.53 18.62
C LEU A 54 0.58 74.17 18.74
N ALA A 55 0.12 73.25 17.91
CA ALA A 55 -1.25 72.75 18.02
C ALA A 55 -1.34 71.70 19.13
N GLN A 56 -2.32 71.79 20.02
CA GLN A 56 -2.59 70.72 20.99
C GLN A 56 -3.07 69.44 20.28
N GLU A 57 -3.90 69.62 19.26
CA GLU A 57 -4.43 68.56 18.42
C GLU A 57 -4.37 69.00 16.96
N ILE A 58 -4.08 68.07 16.06
CA ILE A 58 -4.06 68.33 14.61
C ILE A 58 -4.58 67.14 13.84
N GLN A 59 -5.36 67.40 12.79
CA GLN A 59 -5.83 66.37 11.87
C GLN A 59 -4.83 66.17 10.72
N THR A 60 -4.17 65.02 10.68
CA THR A 60 -3.17 64.71 9.63
C THR A 60 -3.42 63.35 8.99
N SER A 61 -2.84 63.14 7.80
CA SER A 61 -2.87 61.84 7.14
C SER A 61 -1.83 60.90 7.74
N VAL A 62 -2.29 59.78 8.32
CA VAL A 62 -1.43 58.74 8.88
C VAL A 62 -1.29 57.60 7.88
N ILE A 63 -0.05 57.22 7.60
CA ILE A 63 0.26 56.05 6.77
C ILE A 63 0.03 54.78 7.60
N ILE A 64 -0.89 53.93 7.14
CA ILE A 64 -1.22 52.64 7.74
C ILE A 64 -0.76 51.52 6.82
N GLU A 65 -0.02 50.57 7.38
CA GLU A 65 0.33 49.33 6.71
C GLU A 65 -0.68 48.22 7.03
N HIS A 66 -1.27 47.64 5.99
CA HIS A 66 -2.21 46.53 6.11
C HIS A 66 -1.58 45.22 5.61
N THR A 67 -1.63 44.18 6.43
CA THR A 67 -1.27 42.81 6.07
C THR A 67 -2.40 42.07 5.35
N ASP A 68 -3.60 42.64 5.28
CA ASP A 68 -4.77 42.01 4.66
C ASP A 68 -4.79 42.18 3.14
N ILE A 69 -3.90 41.47 2.46
CA ILE A 69 -3.71 41.47 1.00
C ILE A 69 -3.86 40.06 0.43
N ASP A 70 -4.15 39.96 -0.87
CA ASP A 70 -4.41 38.68 -1.53
C ASP A 70 -3.27 37.69 -1.37
N GLU A 71 -2.01 38.14 -1.38
CA GLU A 71 -0.86 37.26 -1.19
C GLU A 71 -0.85 36.59 0.18
N ASN A 72 -1.15 37.35 1.25
CA ASN A 72 -1.20 36.85 2.62
C ASN A 72 -2.43 35.96 2.83
N ARG A 73 -3.58 36.36 2.27
CA ARG A 73 -4.82 35.58 2.31
C ARG A 73 -4.67 34.23 1.61
N ALA A 74 -3.89 34.16 0.52
CA ALA A 74 -3.62 32.92 -0.20
C ALA A 74 -2.74 31.95 0.61
N ILE A 75 -1.69 32.44 1.28
CA ILE A 75 -0.86 31.61 2.19
C ILE A 75 -1.73 31.10 3.34
N TYR A 76 -2.53 31.98 3.94
CA TYR A 76 -3.42 31.61 5.03
C TYR A 76 -4.44 30.54 4.61
N GLY A 77 -5.07 30.73 3.45
CA GLY A 77 -6.00 29.76 2.87
C GLY A 77 -5.36 28.40 2.61
N PHE A 78 -4.12 28.37 2.12
CA PHE A 78 -3.37 27.12 1.95
C PHE A 78 -3.08 26.41 3.28
N LEU A 79 -2.67 27.13 4.33
CA LEU A 79 -2.44 26.52 5.64
C LEU A 79 -3.71 25.90 6.23
N LEU A 80 -4.86 26.56 6.05
CA LEU A 80 -6.16 26.01 6.45
C LEU A 80 -6.52 24.76 5.62
N GLU A 81 -6.20 24.75 4.34
CA GLU A 81 -6.43 23.60 3.47
C GLU A 81 -5.57 22.39 3.88
N LEU A 82 -4.28 22.61 4.18
CA LEU A 82 -3.42 21.56 4.75
C LEU A 82 -3.99 21.00 6.05
N LYS A 83 -4.49 21.86 6.94
CA LYS A 83 -5.15 21.42 8.19
C LYS A 83 -6.39 20.58 7.90
N ARG A 84 -7.22 20.99 6.93
CA ARG A 84 -8.41 20.25 6.52
C ARG A 84 -8.06 18.86 6.00
N ILE A 85 -7.03 18.77 5.18
CA ILE A 85 -6.58 17.51 4.58
C ILE A 85 -5.99 16.58 5.63
N VAL A 86 -5.14 17.08 6.52
CA VAL A 86 -4.57 16.27 7.61
C VAL A 86 -5.67 15.75 8.54
N ASN A 87 -6.68 16.56 8.86
CA ASN A 87 -7.84 16.09 9.62
C ASN A 87 -8.65 15.03 8.85
N LYS A 88 -8.82 15.19 7.54
CA LYS A 88 -9.50 14.21 6.68
C LYS A 88 -8.73 12.88 6.65
N LEU A 89 -7.42 12.93 6.46
CA LEU A 89 -6.53 11.76 6.51
C LEU A 89 -6.61 11.05 7.87
N GLU A 90 -6.70 11.78 8.98
CA GLU A 90 -6.85 11.20 10.32
C GLU A 90 -8.22 10.50 10.50
N THR A 91 -9.29 11.04 9.90
CA THR A 91 -10.61 10.40 9.94
C THR A 91 -10.73 9.19 9.02
N GLU A 92 -10.05 9.21 7.88
CA GLU A 92 -10.04 8.13 6.87
C GLU A 92 -8.98 7.07 7.14
N ALA A 93 -7.98 7.36 7.99
CA ALA A 93 -6.94 6.41 8.35
C ALA A 93 -7.55 5.09 8.86
N PRO A 94 -7.06 3.92 8.41
CA PRO A 94 -7.57 2.64 8.85
C PRO A 94 -7.44 2.53 10.37
N LYS A 95 -8.57 2.57 11.08
CA LYS A 95 -8.59 2.30 12.51
C LYS A 95 -8.11 0.86 12.70
N PRO A 96 -7.22 0.59 13.65
CA PRO A 96 -6.81 -0.78 13.93
C PRO A 96 -8.08 -1.60 14.15
N LEU A 97 -8.24 -2.66 13.34
CA LEU A 97 -9.30 -3.65 13.55
C LEU A 97 -9.30 -3.95 15.04
N LYS A 98 -10.39 -3.61 15.74
CA LYS A 98 -10.59 -4.00 17.14
C LYS A 98 -10.19 -5.45 17.19
N LYS A 99 -9.20 -5.80 18.04
CA LYS A 99 -8.71 -7.16 18.24
C LYS A 99 -9.90 -8.10 18.12
N GLN A 100 -10.13 -8.68 16.93
CA GLN A 100 -11.00 -9.82 16.85
C GLN A 100 -10.17 -10.84 17.59
N VAL A 101 -10.64 -11.16 18.79
CA VAL A 101 -10.14 -12.24 19.61
C VAL A 101 -10.50 -13.52 18.87
N ASN A 102 -9.88 -13.74 17.71
CA ASN A 102 -9.57 -15.08 17.31
C ASN A 102 -8.37 -15.39 18.21
N GLN A 103 -8.66 -16.05 19.32
CA GLN A 103 -7.64 -16.68 20.14
C GLN A 103 -6.68 -17.37 19.14
N ASP A 104 -5.39 -17.07 19.23
CA ASP A 104 -4.38 -17.90 18.58
C ASP A 104 -4.61 -19.32 19.16
N GLU A 105 -5.43 -20.13 18.49
CA GLU A 105 -5.51 -21.54 18.80
C GLU A 105 -4.12 -22.12 18.55
N GLU A 106 -3.62 -22.94 19.48
CA GLU A 106 -2.31 -23.58 19.35
C GLU A 106 -2.13 -24.17 17.93
N GLY A 107 -1.10 -23.68 17.23
CA GLY A 107 -0.72 -24.13 15.89
C GLY A 107 -1.34 -23.36 14.72
N TYR A 108 -2.22 -22.37 14.92
CA TYR A 108 -2.87 -21.61 13.84
C TYR A 108 -2.66 -20.10 13.94
N ARG A 109 -1.98 -19.48 12.97
CA ARG A 109 -1.86 -18.01 12.87
C ARG A 109 -2.80 -17.47 11.81
N SER A 110 -3.71 -16.60 12.22
CA SER A 110 -4.54 -15.86 11.29
C SER A 110 -3.68 -14.95 10.41
N PHE A 111 -3.84 -14.98 9.09
CA PHE A 111 -3.18 -14.04 8.17
C PHE A 111 -3.53 -12.60 8.56
N PHE A 112 -4.76 -12.36 9.02
CA PHE A 112 -5.18 -11.06 9.57
C PHE A 112 -4.46 -10.67 10.86
N SER A 113 -3.97 -11.61 11.69
CA SER A 113 -3.21 -11.26 12.88
C SER A 113 -1.76 -10.87 12.55
N VAL A 114 -1.18 -11.47 11.51
CA VAL A 114 0.14 -11.08 10.98
C VAL A 114 0.05 -9.76 10.21
N MET A 115 -0.87 -9.67 9.26
CA MET A 115 -1.13 -8.43 8.52
C MET A 115 -1.58 -7.31 9.45
N GLY A 116 -2.44 -7.58 10.43
CA GLY A 116 -2.85 -6.58 11.42
C GLY A 116 -1.69 -6.04 12.24
N LYS A 117 -0.67 -6.86 12.54
CA LYS A 117 0.57 -6.43 13.21
C LYS A 117 1.50 -5.66 12.27
N TRP A 118 1.61 -6.07 11.00
CA TRP A 118 2.38 -5.35 9.99
C TRP A 118 1.75 -3.99 9.67
N LEU A 119 0.44 -3.97 9.37
CA LEU A 119 -0.36 -2.75 9.20
C LEU A 119 -0.33 -1.87 10.45
N SER A 120 -0.42 -2.42 11.66
CA SER A 120 -0.34 -1.58 12.86
C SER A 120 1.05 -0.98 13.09
N LYS A 121 2.11 -1.68 12.69
CA LYS A 121 3.49 -1.18 12.76
C LYS A 121 3.77 -0.11 11.71
N VAL A 122 3.35 -0.34 10.46
CA VAL A 122 3.47 0.63 9.36
C VAL A 122 2.57 1.85 9.61
N ASN A 123 1.29 1.63 9.88
CA ASN A 123 0.35 2.71 10.19
C ASN A 123 0.72 3.45 11.48
N GLY A 124 1.35 2.79 12.47
CA GLY A 124 1.79 3.46 13.70
C GLY A 124 2.86 4.54 13.44
N VAL A 125 3.78 4.29 12.51
CA VAL A 125 4.77 5.28 12.07
C VAL A 125 4.09 6.41 11.29
N GLU A 126 3.16 6.07 10.38
CA GLU A 126 2.41 7.03 9.58
C GLU A 126 1.48 7.91 10.44
N ILE A 127 0.83 7.35 11.47
CA ILE A 127 -0.04 8.08 12.41
C ILE A 127 0.77 9.07 13.25
N ASN A 128 1.96 8.66 13.72
CA ASN A 128 2.84 9.56 14.47
C ASN A 128 3.35 10.72 13.59
N GLN A 129 3.70 10.43 12.34
CA GLN A 129 4.07 11.46 11.35
C GLN A 129 2.90 12.40 11.04
N LEU A 130 1.67 11.86 10.92
CA LEU A 130 0.46 12.65 10.70
C LEU A 130 0.16 13.57 11.89
N SER A 131 0.32 13.06 13.12
CA SER A 131 0.18 13.83 14.35
C SER A 131 1.20 14.96 14.47
N ASP A 132 2.48 14.69 14.17
CA ASP A 132 3.53 15.72 14.12
C ASP A 132 3.21 16.78 13.05
N CYS A 133 2.82 16.35 11.85
CA CYS A 133 2.43 17.24 10.76
C CYS A 133 1.27 18.16 11.17
N LYS A 134 0.24 17.61 11.81
CA LYS A 134 -0.90 18.37 12.36
C LYS A 134 -0.47 19.42 13.38
N GLN A 135 0.45 19.04 14.28
CA GLN A 135 0.97 19.96 15.29
C GLN A 135 1.76 21.09 14.63
N ARG A 136 2.62 20.78 13.66
CA ARG A 136 3.41 21.77 12.91
C ARG A 136 2.52 22.74 12.13
N ILE A 137 1.51 22.24 11.41
CA ILE A 137 0.54 23.09 10.71
C ILE A 137 -0.20 24.01 11.69
N SER A 138 -0.61 23.48 12.85
CA SER A 138 -1.30 24.27 13.87
C SER A 138 -0.41 25.38 14.45
N ARG A 139 0.87 25.09 14.69
CA ARG A 139 1.87 26.10 15.11
C ARG A 139 2.09 27.16 14.02
N LEU A 140 2.19 26.74 12.75
CA LEU A 140 2.34 27.66 11.63
C LEU A 140 1.14 28.60 11.50
N ILE A 141 -0.09 28.07 11.59
CA ILE A 141 -1.31 28.89 11.57
C ILE A 141 -1.33 29.89 12.73
N HIS A 142 -0.98 29.46 13.95
CA HIS A 142 -0.93 30.34 15.10
C HIS A 142 0.11 31.46 14.94
N SER A 143 1.32 31.11 14.50
CA SER A 143 2.38 32.08 14.23
C SER A 143 2.00 33.05 13.11
N PHE A 144 1.38 32.55 12.03
CA PHE A 144 0.91 33.36 10.92
C PHE A 144 -0.12 34.39 11.39
N ASN A 145 -1.16 33.96 12.12
CA ASN A 145 -2.19 34.87 12.63
C ASN A 145 -1.66 35.91 13.61
N LYS A 146 -0.63 35.57 14.39
CA LYS A 146 0.00 36.50 15.34
C LYS A 146 0.79 37.61 14.64
N HIS A 147 1.45 37.31 13.52
CA HIS A 147 2.40 38.22 12.88
C HIS A 147 1.93 38.80 11.53
N ILE A 148 0.97 38.16 10.88
CA ILE A 148 0.43 38.53 9.56
C ILE A 148 -1.10 38.34 9.59
N PRO A 149 -1.82 39.17 10.37
CA PRO A 149 -3.27 39.04 10.48
C PRO A 149 -3.92 39.34 9.12
N VAL A 150 -4.89 38.50 8.74
CA VAL A 150 -5.69 38.66 7.54
C VAL A 150 -7.17 38.50 7.91
N ALA A 151 -8.06 39.21 7.22
CA ALA A 151 -9.48 39.22 7.58
C ALA A 151 -10.18 37.91 7.19
N PHE A 152 -9.84 37.35 6.03
CA PHE A 152 -10.41 36.10 5.54
C PHE A 152 -9.43 35.35 4.63
N PRO A 153 -9.53 34.01 4.53
CA PRO A 153 -8.67 33.22 3.66
C PRO A 153 -9.11 33.31 2.19
N ASN A 154 -8.15 33.28 1.27
CA ASN A 154 -8.40 33.03 -0.15
C ASN A 154 -8.16 31.54 -0.45
N LYS A 155 -9.17 30.86 -0.99
CA LYS A 155 -9.12 29.43 -1.30
C LYS A 155 -8.80 29.22 -2.77
N GLY A 156 -7.76 28.45 -3.06
CA GLY A 156 -7.39 28.09 -4.43
C GLY A 156 -5.88 28.15 -4.67
N LEU A 157 -5.48 27.93 -5.92
CA LEU A 157 -4.10 28.07 -6.35
C LEU A 157 -3.68 29.54 -6.26
N PRO A 158 -2.58 29.86 -5.58
CA PRO A 158 -2.12 31.24 -5.44
C PRO A 158 -1.62 31.77 -6.79
N VAL A 159 -2.07 32.96 -7.17
CA VAL A 159 -1.57 33.65 -8.37
C VAL A 159 -0.26 34.34 -8.03
N LEU A 160 0.81 34.03 -8.77
CA LEU A 160 2.12 34.63 -8.59
C LEU A 160 2.14 36.10 -9.08
N SER A 161 1.62 37.01 -8.26
CA SER A 161 1.55 38.45 -8.53
C SER A 161 2.94 39.08 -8.68
N GLN A 162 3.02 40.29 -9.26
CA GLN A 162 4.29 41.02 -9.33
C GLN A 162 4.89 41.29 -7.94
N LYS A 163 4.03 41.57 -6.94
CA LYS A 163 4.45 41.75 -5.54
C LYS A 163 5.03 40.46 -4.95
N ALA A 164 4.38 39.33 -5.19
CA ALA A 164 4.87 38.02 -4.76
C ALA A 164 6.19 37.64 -5.46
N LYS A 165 6.33 37.94 -6.76
CA LYS A 165 7.56 37.73 -7.55
C LYS A 165 8.75 38.55 -7.06
N ALA A 166 8.51 39.80 -6.68
CA ALA A 166 9.55 40.70 -6.17
C ALA A 166 10.07 40.26 -4.79
N ASN A 167 9.26 39.52 -4.01
CA ASN A 167 9.65 39.01 -2.71
C ASN A 167 10.10 37.54 -2.79
N ARG A 168 11.39 37.28 -2.56
CA ARG A 168 11.97 35.93 -2.60
C ARG A 168 11.23 34.93 -1.69
N PHE A 169 10.82 35.33 -0.50
CA PHE A 169 10.14 34.43 0.45
C PHE A 169 8.76 34.01 -0.06
N TYR A 170 7.97 34.96 -0.56
CA TYR A 170 6.65 34.67 -1.13
C TYR A 170 6.76 33.86 -2.41
N THR A 171 7.75 34.15 -3.26
CA THR A 171 8.01 33.34 -4.45
C THR A 171 8.29 31.88 -4.10
N THR A 172 9.13 31.61 -3.11
CA THR A 172 9.42 30.25 -2.64
C THR A 172 8.17 29.58 -2.09
N ILE A 173 7.43 30.27 -1.21
CA ILE A 173 6.20 29.73 -0.60
C ILE A 173 5.18 29.39 -1.70
N PHE A 174 4.94 30.28 -2.66
CA PHE A 174 3.94 30.08 -3.71
C PHE A 174 4.32 28.92 -4.64
N ARG A 175 5.61 28.73 -4.93
CA ARG A 175 6.07 27.55 -5.66
C ARG A 175 5.80 26.27 -4.92
N SER A 176 6.13 26.20 -3.63
CA SER A 176 5.84 25.01 -2.81
C SER A 176 4.33 24.72 -2.72
N ILE A 177 3.48 25.75 -2.66
CA ILE A 177 2.02 25.59 -2.72
C ILE A 177 1.61 24.97 -4.06
N MET A 178 2.10 25.51 -5.17
CA MET A 178 1.77 24.99 -6.51
C MET A 178 2.24 23.54 -6.69
N GLU A 179 3.49 23.23 -6.33
CA GLU A 179 4.05 21.87 -6.38
C GLU A 179 3.18 20.89 -5.58
N TRP A 180 2.77 21.28 -4.36
CA TRP A 180 1.91 20.45 -3.53
C TRP A 180 0.57 20.12 -4.23
N TYR A 181 -0.05 21.09 -4.91
CA TYR A 181 -1.31 20.86 -5.65
C TYR A 181 -1.12 20.02 -6.92
N TYR A 182 0.03 20.10 -7.59
CA TYR A 182 0.29 19.34 -8.82
C TYR A 182 0.70 17.88 -8.56
N PHE A 183 1.40 17.59 -7.47
CA PHE A 183 2.03 16.28 -7.27
C PHE A 183 1.33 15.38 -6.24
N ASN A 184 0.41 15.89 -5.41
CA ASN A 184 -0.28 15.06 -4.42
C ASN A 184 -1.65 14.56 -4.89
N LYS A 185 -1.66 13.36 -5.50
CA LYS A 185 -2.84 12.49 -5.49
C LYS A 185 -2.63 11.43 -4.41
N ILE A 186 -3.42 11.49 -3.35
CA ILE A 186 -3.42 10.44 -2.32
C ILE A 186 -4.03 9.18 -2.94
N ASP A 187 -3.24 8.11 -3.09
CA ASP A 187 -3.69 6.84 -3.66
C ASP A 187 -3.82 5.79 -2.54
N TRP A 188 -5.07 5.55 -2.11
CA TRP A 188 -5.42 4.56 -1.09
C TRP A 188 -5.66 3.16 -1.66
N ARG A 189 -5.51 2.95 -2.98
CA ARG A 189 -5.92 1.71 -3.64
C ARG A 189 -5.23 0.47 -3.10
N ALA A 190 -3.97 0.56 -2.68
CA ALA A 190 -3.24 -0.59 -2.13
C ALA A 190 -3.81 -1.04 -0.77
N GLN A 191 -4.19 -0.09 0.09
CA GLN A 191 -4.83 -0.39 1.37
C GLN A 191 -6.28 -0.85 1.18
N GLU A 192 -7.02 -0.24 0.25
CA GLU A 192 -8.36 -0.70 -0.14
C GLU A 192 -8.33 -2.11 -0.74
N MET A 193 -7.32 -2.47 -1.55
CA MET A 193 -7.11 -3.83 -2.05
C MET A 193 -6.90 -4.83 -0.92
N LEU A 194 -6.08 -4.48 0.08
CA LEU A 194 -5.83 -5.32 1.25
C LEU A 194 -7.09 -5.53 2.10
N PHE A 195 -7.94 -4.51 2.25
CA PHE A 195 -9.22 -4.63 2.96
C PHE A 195 -10.34 -5.26 2.13
N ALA A 196 -10.23 -5.28 0.79
CA ALA A 196 -11.20 -5.90 -0.11
C ALA A 196 -11.09 -7.43 -0.18
N ILE A 197 -10.07 -8.03 0.44
CA ILE A 197 -9.87 -9.48 0.44
C ILE A 197 -10.89 -10.13 1.40
N LYS A 198 -12.00 -10.61 0.82
CA LYS A 198 -13.09 -11.29 1.54
C LYS A 198 -12.82 -12.77 1.83
N ASP A 199 -11.80 -13.38 1.19
CA ASP A 199 -11.55 -14.83 1.24
C ASP A 199 -10.06 -15.11 1.57
N ILE A 200 -9.79 -15.43 2.84
CA ILE A 200 -8.42 -15.71 3.34
C ILE A 200 -7.80 -16.94 2.65
N PRO A 201 -8.51 -18.08 2.50
CA PRO A 201 -8.06 -19.19 1.66
C PRO A 201 -7.49 -18.76 0.31
N LYS A 202 -8.23 -17.94 -0.46
CA LYS A 202 -7.79 -17.52 -1.80
C LYS A 202 -6.53 -16.66 -1.76
N LEU A 203 -6.39 -15.81 -0.74
CA LEU A 203 -5.17 -15.04 -0.54
C LEU A 203 -3.97 -15.91 -0.18
N PHE A 204 -4.19 -16.93 0.65
CA PHE A 204 -3.16 -17.88 1.01
C PHE A 204 -2.70 -18.70 -0.21
N GLU A 205 -3.62 -19.08 -1.10
CA GLU A 205 -3.28 -19.66 -2.41
C GLU A 205 -2.37 -18.72 -3.21
N TYR A 206 -2.75 -17.44 -3.36
CA TYR A 206 -1.94 -16.44 -4.07
C TYR A 206 -0.55 -16.25 -3.46
N TYR A 207 -0.46 -16.16 -2.14
CA TYR A 207 0.81 -16.09 -1.44
C TYR A 207 1.68 -17.31 -1.75
N THR A 208 1.07 -18.50 -1.71
CA THR A 208 1.77 -19.76 -1.89
C THR A 208 2.32 -19.91 -3.30
N ILE A 209 1.56 -19.56 -4.34
CA ILE A 209 2.06 -19.63 -5.72
C ILE A 209 3.19 -18.62 -5.98
N LEU A 210 3.09 -17.41 -5.41
CA LEU A 210 4.18 -16.44 -5.50
C LEU A 210 5.44 -16.93 -4.79
N LYS A 211 5.29 -17.60 -3.64
CA LYS A 211 6.40 -18.19 -2.89
C LYS A 211 7.04 -19.35 -3.65
N VAL A 212 6.26 -20.27 -4.22
CA VAL A 212 6.77 -21.36 -5.09
C VAL A 212 7.53 -20.79 -6.28
N ARG A 213 6.96 -19.80 -6.98
CA ARG A 213 7.62 -19.14 -8.12
C ARG A 213 8.94 -18.50 -7.71
N ALA A 214 8.97 -17.80 -6.58
CA ALA A 214 10.19 -17.17 -6.06
C ALA A 214 11.26 -18.21 -5.71
N ASP A 215 10.88 -19.30 -5.02
CA ASP A 215 11.81 -20.37 -4.66
C ASP A 215 12.34 -21.09 -5.91
N LEU A 216 11.49 -21.39 -6.90
CA LEU A 216 11.93 -21.97 -8.18
C LEU A 216 12.86 -21.05 -8.95
N SER A 217 12.63 -19.72 -8.93
CA SER A 217 13.52 -18.75 -9.58
C SER A 217 14.91 -18.66 -8.94
N LEU A 218 15.06 -19.15 -7.71
CA LEU A 218 16.35 -19.27 -7.02
C LEU A 218 17.04 -20.61 -7.28
N ILE A 219 16.27 -21.67 -7.53
CA ILE A 219 16.78 -23.04 -7.75
C ILE A 219 17.10 -23.29 -9.24
N CYS A 220 16.31 -22.71 -10.15
CA CYS A 220 16.35 -23.00 -11.59
C CYS A 220 16.94 -21.85 -12.41
N ASP A 221 17.50 -22.18 -13.57
CA ASP A 221 17.95 -21.21 -14.57
C ASP A 221 16.76 -20.70 -15.37
N LEU A 222 16.45 -19.40 -15.25
CA LEU A 222 15.31 -18.80 -15.93
C LEU A 222 15.45 -18.88 -17.45
N ASN A 223 14.38 -19.31 -18.13
CA ASN A 223 14.36 -19.34 -19.59
C ASN A 223 14.28 -17.90 -20.13
N ALA A 224 15.36 -17.42 -20.72
CA ALA A 224 15.44 -16.08 -21.31
C ALA A 224 14.55 -15.89 -22.55
N LYS A 225 14.03 -16.98 -23.13
CA LYS A 225 13.12 -16.97 -24.29
C LYS A 225 11.91 -17.87 -23.99
N PRO A 226 10.98 -17.41 -23.15
CA PRO A 226 9.77 -18.17 -22.86
C PRO A 226 8.94 -18.36 -24.13
N GLN A 227 8.21 -19.47 -24.21
CA GLN A 227 7.29 -19.72 -25.33
C GLN A 227 6.10 -18.75 -25.23
N GLU A 228 5.85 -17.97 -26.30
CA GLU A 228 4.84 -16.90 -26.32
C GLU A 228 3.40 -17.38 -26.06
N ASN A 229 3.10 -18.67 -26.26
CA ASN A 229 1.75 -19.25 -26.12
C ASN A 229 1.59 -20.20 -24.91
N SER A 230 2.56 -20.27 -23.99
CA SER A 230 2.40 -21.11 -22.79
C SER A 230 1.50 -20.42 -21.76
N SER A 231 0.58 -21.19 -21.16
CA SER A 231 -0.19 -20.77 -19.98
C SER A 231 0.62 -20.83 -18.68
N SER A 232 1.89 -21.22 -18.76
CA SER A 232 2.79 -21.26 -17.61
C SER A 232 3.13 -19.87 -17.11
N ILE A 233 3.16 -19.72 -15.78
CA ILE A 233 3.56 -18.48 -15.10
C ILE A 233 5.06 -18.41 -14.79
N LEU A 234 5.81 -19.48 -15.08
CA LEU A 234 7.27 -19.55 -14.99
C LEU A 234 7.78 -20.69 -15.88
N GLN A 235 8.68 -20.37 -16.82
CA GLN A 235 9.47 -21.35 -17.55
C GLN A 235 10.93 -21.22 -17.14
N ALA A 236 11.52 -22.31 -16.68
CA ALA A 236 12.91 -22.37 -16.26
C ALA A 236 13.51 -23.74 -16.62
N TYR A 237 14.82 -23.88 -16.42
CA TYR A 237 15.52 -25.13 -16.58
C TYR A 237 16.11 -25.55 -15.24
N TYR A 238 15.92 -26.81 -14.88
CA TYR A 238 16.64 -27.44 -13.79
C TYR A 238 17.52 -28.54 -14.37
N ARG A 239 18.84 -28.29 -14.36
CA ARG A 239 19.81 -29.05 -15.15
C ARG A 239 19.43 -29.01 -16.65
N GLU A 240 19.04 -30.13 -17.25
CA GLU A 240 18.61 -30.20 -18.66
C GLU A 240 17.08 -30.30 -18.84
N ASN A 241 16.32 -30.32 -17.75
CA ASN A 241 14.88 -30.53 -17.78
C ASN A 241 14.14 -29.20 -17.81
N LEU A 242 13.14 -29.09 -18.67
CA LEU A 242 12.25 -27.93 -18.70
C LEU A 242 11.29 -28.00 -17.50
N VAL A 243 11.26 -26.94 -16.71
CA VAL A 243 10.37 -26.73 -15.57
C VAL A 243 9.33 -25.69 -15.93
N GLU A 244 8.06 -26.07 -15.90
CA GLU A 244 6.93 -25.16 -16.12
C GLU A 244 6.04 -25.10 -14.89
N LEU A 245 5.74 -23.89 -14.41
CA LEU A 245 4.83 -23.65 -13.28
C LEU A 245 3.46 -23.22 -13.78
N TYR A 246 2.40 -23.83 -13.26
CA TYR A 246 1.02 -23.51 -13.58
C TYR A 246 0.24 -23.15 -12.31
N TYR A 247 -0.65 -22.16 -12.43
CA TYR A 247 -1.60 -21.77 -11.39
C TYR A 247 -3.01 -22.18 -11.81
N GLU A 248 -3.69 -22.98 -10.99
CA GLU A 248 -5.03 -23.53 -11.24
C GLU A 248 -5.23 -24.15 -12.65
N PRO A 249 -4.33 -25.05 -13.14
CA PRO A 249 -4.54 -25.69 -14.44
C PRO A 249 -5.76 -26.62 -14.43
N ASP A 250 -6.53 -26.59 -15.51
CA ASP A 250 -7.74 -27.40 -15.65
C ASP A 250 -7.45 -28.76 -16.31
N TYR A 251 -7.60 -29.84 -15.54
CA TYR A 251 -7.58 -31.22 -16.03
C TYR A 251 -9.01 -31.73 -16.23
N TRP A 252 -9.49 -31.71 -17.47
CA TRP A 252 -10.88 -32.05 -17.79
C TRP A 252 -11.13 -33.56 -17.78
N MET A 253 -12.35 -33.94 -17.44
CA MET A 253 -12.82 -35.32 -17.52
C MET A 253 -12.68 -35.87 -18.95
N VAL A 254 -12.23 -37.13 -19.08
CA VAL A 254 -12.26 -37.85 -20.37
C VAL A 254 -13.65 -37.73 -21.00
N GLY A 255 -13.69 -37.34 -22.28
CA GLY A 255 -14.92 -37.15 -23.05
C GLY A 255 -15.54 -35.75 -22.96
N HIS A 256 -14.98 -34.84 -22.14
CA HIS A 256 -15.40 -33.44 -22.11
C HIS A 256 -14.89 -32.67 -23.34
N LYS A 257 -15.63 -31.66 -23.82
CA LYS A 257 -15.24 -30.86 -25.00
C LYS A 257 -13.87 -30.16 -24.85
N ASN A 258 -13.54 -29.72 -23.63
CA ASN A 258 -12.27 -29.05 -23.32
C ASN A 258 -11.13 -30.03 -23.00
N ALA A 259 -11.41 -31.35 -22.98
CA ALA A 259 -10.38 -32.37 -22.85
C ALA A 259 -9.71 -32.70 -24.20
N PHE A 260 -10.24 -32.20 -25.31
CA PHE A 260 -9.66 -32.37 -26.63
C PHE A 260 -8.27 -31.72 -26.68
N ASP A 261 -7.28 -32.48 -27.16
CA ASP A 261 -5.85 -32.10 -27.22
C ASP A 261 -5.15 -31.84 -25.86
N GLN A 262 -5.77 -32.18 -24.73
CA GLN A 262 -5.07 -32.11 -23.45
C GLN A 262 -4.11 -33.27 -23.25
N LYS A 263 -2.89 -32.96 -22.76
CA LYS A 263 -1.87 -33.95 -22.38
C LYS A 263 -2.28 -34.81 -21.17
N TYR A 264 -3.03 -34.20 -20.26
CA TYR A 264 -3.44 -34.79 -18.99
C TYR A 264 -4.95 -34.68 -18.80
N LEU A 265 -5.56 -35.74 -18.29
CA LEU A 265 -7.00 -35.92 -18.21
C LEU A 265 -7.40 -36.36 -16.81
N ASN A 266 -8.59 -35.94 -16.36
CA ASN A 266 -9.25 -36.52 -15.20
C ASN A 266 -9.99 -37.80 -15.62
N THR A 267 -9.65 -38.95 -15.04
CA THR A 267 -10.25 -40.25 -15.38
C THR A 267 -11.17 -40.82 -14.28
N GLU A 268 -11.30 -40.10 -13.16
CA GLU A 268 -12.02 -40.60 -11.99
C GLU A 268 -13.54 -40.63 -12.20
N ILE A 269 -14.13 -41.82 -12.03
CA ILE A 269 -15.58 -41.99 -11.95
C ILE A 269 -16.06 -41.53 -10.57
N ARG A 270 -16.97 -40.55 -10.53
CA ARG A 270 -17.60 -40.09 -9.27
C ARG A 270 -19.07 -40.42 -9.13
N THR A 271 -19.65 -41.12 -10.11
CA THR A 271 -21.06 -41.50 -10.12
C THR A 271 -21.16 -43.02 -10.24
N PHE A 272 -21.80 -43.64 -9.26
CA PHE A 272 -22.01 -45.08 -9.23
C PHE A 272 -23.23 -45.47 -10.09
N GLU A 273 -23.16 -45.15 -11.38
CA GLU A 273 -24.16 -45.53 -12.38
C GLU A 273 -23.53 -46.39 -13.45
N GLN A 274 -24.04 -47.60 -13.66
CA GLN A 274 -23.52 -48.48 -14.69
C GLN A 274 -23.87 -47.94 -16.09
N THR A 275 -22.96 -48.15 -17.04
CA THR A 275 -23.23 -47.92 -18.45
C THR A 275 -24.31 -48.89 -18.95
N SER A 276 -25.05 -48.50 -19.99
CA SER A 276 -26.08 -49.35 -20.61
C SER A 276 -25.51 -50.65 -21.20
N SER A 277 -24.21 -50.69 -21.51
CA SER A 277 -23.51 -51.89 -21.99
C SER A 277 -23.11 -52.85 -20.87
N GLY A 278 -23.27 -52.47 -19.59
CA GLY A 278 -22.82 -53.22 -18.44
C GLY A 278 -21.29 -53.20 -18.22
N LYS A 279 -20.51 -52.69 -19.18
CA LYS A 279 -19.04 -52.65 -19.13
C LYS A 279 -18.56 -51.31 -18.57
N GLY A 280 -18.64 -51.17 -17.25
CA GLY A 280 -18.13 -50.01 -16.51
C GLY A 280 -19.21 -49.01 -16.10
N PHE A 281 -18.76 -47.91 -15.48
CA PHE A 281 -19.62 -46.87 -14.95
C PHE A 281 -19.62 -45.64 -15.84
N LYS A 282 -20.72 -44.89 -15.84
CA LYS A 282 -20.87 -43.67 -16.62
C LYS A 282 -19.84 -42.63 -16.16
N ALA A 283 -19.10 -42.11 -17.14
CA ALA A 283 -18.39 -40.85 -16.97
C ALA A 283 -19.42 -39.76 -16.62
N SER A 284 -19.03 -38.84 -15.75
CA SER A 284 -19.96 -37.82 -15.31
C SER A 284 -19.85 -36.59 -16.22
N ASN A 285 -20.92 -36.31 -16.97
CA ASN A 285 -20.94 -35.39 -18.11
C ASN A 285 -21.40 -33.95 -17.78
N HIS A 286 -21.08 -33.42 -16.59
CA HIS A 286 -21.47 -32.06 -16.16
C HIS A 286 -20.35 -31.01 -16.33
N GLU A 287 -20.74 -29.73 -16.40
CA GLU A 287 -19.90 -28.55 -16.67
C GLU A 287 -18.75 -28.31 -15.66
N ASN A 288 -18.84 -28.82 -14.42
CA ASN A 288 -17.80 -28.67 -13.38
C ASN A 288 -16.87 -29.88 -13.24
N ARG A 289 -16.65 -30.64 -14.32
CA ARG A 289 -15.92 -31.93 -14.28
C ARG A 289 -14.45 -31.78 -14.64
N ARG A 290 -13.75 -30.97 -13.86
CA ARG A 290 -12.28 -30.87 -13.90
C ARG A 290 -11.65 -31.14 -12.54
N ARG A 291 -10.34 -31.36 -12.55
CA ARG A 291 -9.48 -31.21 -11.38
C ARG A 291 -8.64 -29.97 -11.64
N ALA A 292 -8.62 -29.06 -10.66
CA ALA A 292 -7.85 -27.83 -10.72
C ALA A 292 -7.09 -27.72 -9.39
N PRO A 293 -5.92 -28.38 -9.26
CA PRO A 293 -5.04 -28.14 -8.13
C PRO A 293 -4.54 -26.69 -8.18
N ASP A 294 -4.23 -26.11 -7.02
CA ASP A 294 -3.83 -24.70 -6.96
C ASP A 294 -2.52 -24.44 -7.72
N ILE A 295 -1.58 -25.38 -7.65
CA ILE A 295 -0.23 -25.25 -8.21
C ILE A 295 0.21 -26.58 -8.84
N VAL A 296 0.77 -26.51 -10.04
CA VAL A 296 1.45 -27.66 -10.66
C VAL A 296 2.79 -27.24 -11.21
N ILE A 297 3.81 -28.04 -10.91
CA ILE A 297 5.12 -27.97 -11.55
C ILE A 297 5.21 -29.16 -12.51
N GLU A 298 5.32 -28.87 -13.80
CA GLU A 298 5.57 -29.87 -14.82
C GLU A 298 7.06 -29.92 -15.13
N LEU A 299 7.65 -31.10 -15.03
CA LEU A 299 9.05 -31.35 -15.37
C LEU A 299 9.09 -32.18 -16.64
N THR A 300 9.65 -31.62 -17.70
CA THR A 300 9.80 -32.27 -19.01
C THR A 300 11.27 -32.61 -19.26
N PRO A 301 11.65 -33.89 -19.19
CA PRO A 301 12.99 -34.31 -19.53
C PRO A 301 13.23 -34.23 -21.05
N PRO A 302 14.50 -34.16 -21.50
CA PRO A 302 14.83 -34.25 -22.92
C PRO A 302 14.32 -35.53 -23.60
N SER A 303 14.12 -36.61 -22.83
CA SER A 303 13.54 -37.88 -23.29
C SER A 303 12.03 -37.80 -23.60
N GLY A 304 11.34 -36.77 -23.12
CA GLY A 304 10.00 -36.37 -23.56
C GLY A 304 8.84 -36.69 -22.62
N GLU A 305 8.92 -37.71 -21.76
CA GLU A 305 7.81 -38.01 -20.84
C GLU A 305 7.82 -37.10 -19.61
N SER A 306 6.91 -36.13 -19.59
CA SER A 306 6.82 -35.18 -18.47
C SER A 306 6.05 -35.74 -17.29
N ILE A 307 6.50 -35.34 -16.10
CA ILE A 307 5.89 -35.66 -14.83
C ILE A 307 5.31 -34.41 -14.17
N LEU A 308 4.43 -34.60 -13.20
CA LEU A 308 3.76 -33.55 -12.46
C LEU A 308 4.09 -33.62 -10.96
N LEU A 309 4.47 -32.48 -10.40
CA LEU A 309 4.49 -32.24 -8.96
C LEU A 309 3.30 -31.33 -8.63
N VAL A 310 2.34 -31.85 -7.89
CA VAL A 310 1.11 -31.14 -7.56
C VAL A 310 1.24 -30.56 -6.16
N LEU A 311 0.95 -29.27 -6.02
CA LEU A 311 0.89 -28.58 -4.74
C LEU A 311 -0.47 -27.90 -4.59
N ASP A 312 -1.05 -27.98 -3.38
CA ASP A 312 -2.39 -27.46 -3.13
C ASP A 312 -2.40 -26.79 -1.74
N ALA A 313 -2.79 -25.51 -1.71
CA ALA A 313 -2.69 -24.65 -0.56
C ALA A 313 -3.94 -24.83 0.32
N LYS A 314 -3.73 -25.25 1.57
CA LYS A 314 -4.79 -25.37 2.56
C LYS A 314 -4.52 -24.41 3.70
N TYR A 315 -5.36 -23.39 3.79
CA TYR A 315 -5.33 -22.43 4.88
C TYR A 315 -5.91 -23.04 6.18
N SER A 316 -5.15 -23.96 6.76
CA SER A 316 -5.52 -24.75 7.93
C SER A 316 -4.30 -25.07 8.80
N LYS A 317 -4.52 -25.74 9.93
CA LYS A 317 -3.44 -26.36 10.70
C LYS A 317 -2.83 -27.50 9.89
N MET A 318 -1.52 -27.70 10.05
CA MET A 318 -0.77 -28.74 9.36
C MET A 318 -1.33 -30.15 9.67
N GLU A 319 -1.75 -30.39 10.91
CA GLU A 319 -2.39 -31.65 11.32
C GLU A 319 -3.71 -31.90 10.60
N THR A 320 -4.58 -30.88 10.49
CA THR A 320 -5.84 -30.96 9.73
C THR A 320 -5.58 -31.21 8.25
N ALA A 321 -4.60 -30.49 7.67
CA ALA A 321 -4.20 -30.73 6.28
C ALA A 321 -3.73 -32.17 6.09
N TYR A 322 -2.94 -32.71 7.02
CA TYR A 322 -2.38 -34.06 6.92
C TYR A 322 -3.46 -35.14 7.09
N LYS A 323 -4.27 -35.07 8.16
CA LYS A 323 -5.22 -36.14 8.50
C LYS A 323 -6.46 -36.14 7.62
N GLU A 324 -6.96 -34.97 7.25
CA GLU A 324 -8.27 -34.84 6.60
C GLU A 324 -8.16 -34.50 5.11
N ARG A 325 -7.19 -33.68 4.72
CA ARG A 325 -7.14 -33.12 3.35
C ARG A 325 -6.19 -33.87 2.43
N LEU A 326 -5.06 -34.36 2.93
CA LEU A 326 -4.06 -35.06 2.12
C LEU A 326 -4.64 -36.33 1.48
N PRO A 327 -5.37 -37.22 2.19
CA PRO A 327 -5.96 -38.41 1.56
C PRO A 327 -6.97 -38.05 0.47
N GLU A 328 -7.78 -37.02 0.71
CA GLU A 328 -8.74 -36.53 -0.28
C GLU A 328 -8.00 -36.03 -1.52
N CYS A 329 -6.98 -35.18 -1.36
CA CYS A 329 -6.24 -34.61 -2.49
C CYS A 329 -5.39 -35.64 -3.22
N ALA A 330 -4.83 -36.64 -2.52
CA ALA A 330 -4.14 -37.77 -3.14
C ALA A 330 -5.11 -38.54 -4.06
N MET A 331 -6.33 -38.85 -3.60
CA MET A 331 -7.35 -39.46 -4.46
C MET A 331 -7.72 -38.57 -5.65
N LYS A 332 -7.88 -37.27 -5.43
CA LYS A 332 -8.26 -36.32 -6.48
C LYS A 332 -7.21 -36.16 -7.58
N TYR A 333 -5.93 -36.11 -7.21
CA TYR A 333 -4.87 -35.66 -8.10
C TYR A 333 -3.93 -36.79 -8.49
N VAL A 334 -3.43 -37.57 -7.53
CA VAL A 334 -2.51 -38.70 -7.80
C VAL A 334 -3.24 -39.82 -8.54
N HIS A 335 -4.44 -40.19 -8.07
CA HIS A 335 -5.27 -41.21 -8.70
C HIS A 335 -6.25 -40.66 -9.74
N GLY A 336 -6.54 -39.36 -9.73
CA GLY A 336 -7.52 -38.78 -10.63
C GLY A 336 -6.94 -38.30 -11.95
N ILE A 337 -5.68 -37.84 -11.97
CA ILE A 337 -5.03 -37.27 -13.15
C ILE A 337 -4.15 -38.32 -13.82
N HIS A 338 -4.36 -38.52 -15.12
CA HIS A 338 -3.58 -39.45 -15.93
C HIS A 338 -3.14 -38.82 -17.25
N GLY A 339 -2.03 -39.32 -17.81
CA GLY A 339 -1.69 -39.05 -19.19
C GLY A 339 -2.66 -39.75 -20.14
N VAL A 340 -2.77 -39.25 -21.37
CA VAL A 340 -3.63 -39.84 -22.42
C VAL A 340 -3.40 -41.34 -22.65
N ASN A 341 -2.20 -41.84 -22.37
CA ASN A 341 -1.81 -43.25 -22.49
C ASN A 341 -2.14 -44.09 -21.23
N GLY A 342 -2.81 -43.53 -20.23
CA GLY A 342 -3.14 -44.21 -18.97
C GLY A 342 -1.98 -44.26 -17.96
N THR A 343 -0.88 -43.55 -18.23
CA THR A 343 0.22 -43.38 -17.27
C THR A 343 -0.19 -42.47 -16.12
N SER A 344 0.38 -42.68 -14.92
CA SER A 344 0.21 -41.78 -13.77
C SER A 344 1.37 -40.77 -13.75
N PRO A 345 1.16 -39.52 -14.21
CA PRO A 345 2.22 -38.53 -14.34
C PRO A 345 2.54 -37.84 -13.01
N VAL A 346 1.62 -37.87 -12.04
CA VAL A 346 1.80 -37.21 -10.74
C VAL A 346 2.79 -37.99 -9.88
N LYS A 347 3.98 -37.41 -9.65
CA LYS A 347 5.05 -38.01 -8.84
C LYS A 347 5.18 -37.39 -7.46
N ALA A 348 4.50 -36.28 -7.20
CA ALA A 348 4.36 -35.72 -5.87
C ALA A 348 3.02 -35.02 -5.68
N MET A 349 2.48 -35.11 -4.46
CA MET A 349 1.34 -34.34 -4.00
C MET A 349 1.65 -33.76 -2.62
N ILE A 350 1.93 -32.46 -2.57
CA ILE A 350 2.27 -31.74 -1.35
C ILE A 350 1.18 -30.74 -1.01
N LEU A 351 0.53 -30.89 0.14
CA LEU A 351 -0.30 -29.81 0.65
C LEU A 351 0.58 -28.74 1.28
N ILE A 352 0.31 -27.48 0.98
CA ILE A 352 0.97 -26.36 1.63
C ILE A 352 0.05 -25.80 2.70
N SER A 353 0.52 -25.73 3.94
CA SER A 353 -0.27 -25.29 5.09
C SER A 353 0.45 -24.18 5.83
N SER A 354 -0.29 -23.20 6.36
CA SER A 354 0.32 -22.21 7.26
C SER A 354 0.80 -22.89 8.54
N THR A 355 2.03 -22.60 8.99
CA THR A 355 2.56 -23.11 10.27
C THR A 355 2.97 -21.99 11.22
N GLN A 356 2.76 -22.22 12.52
CA GLN A 356 3.26 -21.40 13.63
C GLN A 356 4.60 -21.89 14.18
N ALA A 357 5.08 -23.07 13.75
CA ALA A 357 6.33 -23.62 14.23
C ALA A 357 7.49 -22.66 13.93
N THR A 358 8.45 -22.59 14.87
CA THR A 358 9.67 -21.78 14.73
C THR A 358 10.52 -22.21 13.54
N LYS A 359 10.36 -23.45 13.10
CA LYS A 359 10.96 -23.99 11.88
C LYS A 359 9.87 -24.56 10.99
N ALA A 360 9.95 -24.32 9.69
CA ALA A 360 9.11 -25.04 8.75
C ALA A 360 9.52 -26.52 8.72
N SER A 361 8.58 -27.39 8.39
CA SER A 361 8.81 -28.83 8.29
C SER A 361 7.97 -29.43 7.17
N LEU A 362 8.42 -30.58 6.67
CA LEU A 362 7.63 -31.47 5.84
C LEU A 362 7.12 -32.61 6.73
N ALA A 363 5.81 -32.75 6.85
CA ALA A 363 5.19 -33.97 7.37
C ALA A 363 5.01 -34.94 6.20
N ASP A 364 6.02 -35.78 5.97
CA ASP A 364 5.95 -36.84 4.97
C ASP A 364 4.95 -37.92 5.42
N MET A 365 4.23 -38.49 4.46
CA MET A 365 3.30 -39.58 4.70
C MET A 365 4.01 -40.92 4.93
N HIS A 366 5.24 -41.06 4.42
CA HIS A 366 6.06 -42.24 4.58
C HIS A 366 6.98 -42.11 5.79
N VAL A 367 7.10 -43.21 6.54
CA VAL A 367 8.02 -43.31 7.67
C VAL A 367 9.45 -43.51 7.17
N SER A 368 10.44 -42.98 7.88
CA SER A 368 11.85 -43.26 7.59
C SER A 368 12.12 -44.77 7.58
N PRO A 369 12.89 -45.31 6.60
CA PRO A 369 13.74 -44.59 5.64
C PRO A 369 13.08 -44.29 4.28
N TYR A 370 11.75 -44.15 4.22
CA TYR A 370 11.02 -44.05 2.95
C TYR A 370 10.53 -42.62 2.61
N GLY A 371 10.86 -41.61 3.42
CA GLY A 371 10.48 -40.22 3.18
C GLY A 371 11.32 -39.52 2.11
N LEU A 372 10.94 -38.28 1.77
CA LEU A 372 11.59 -37.47 0.74
C LEU A 372 13.09 -37.22 1.00
N PHE A 373 13.48 -37.09 2.27
CA PHE A 373 14.85 -36.78 2.68
C PHE A 373 15.65 -38.02 3.10
N ASP A 374 15.08 -39.22 2.96
CA ASP A 374 15.74 -40.49 3.28
C ASP A 374 16.38 -41.14 2.03
N ASP A 375 17.12 -42.24 2.22
CA ASP A 375 17.83 -42.96 1.15
C ASP A 375 16.92 -43.87 0.30
N LYS A 376 15.71 -44.20 0.77
CA LYS A 376 14.76 -45.10 0.09
C LYS A 376 13.43 -44.43 -0.21
N THR A 377 13.47 -43.18 -0.66
CA THR A 377 12.27 -42.38 -0.95
C THR A 377 11.27 -43.13 -1.83
N VAL A 378 10.02 -43.18 -1.37
CA VAL A 378 8.89 -43.74 -2.13
C VAL A 378 8.28 -42.68 -3.03
N THR A 379 7.94 -43.08 -4.27
CA THR A 379 7.17 -42.26 -5.20
C THR A 379 5.78 -42.89 -5.44
N PRO A 380 4.70 -42.10 -5.52
CA PRO A 380 4.66 -40.64 -5.41
C PRO A 380 4.92 -40.13 -3.98
N VAL A 381 5.60 -38.99 -3.87
CA VAL A 381 5.86 -38.34 -2.58
C VAL A 381 4.59 -37.64 -2.11
N LEU A 382 4.12 -37.96 -0.91
CA LEU A 382 2.88 -37.43 -0.33
C LEU A 382 3.19 -36.79 1.01
N GLY A 383 2.72 -35.56 1.23
CA GLY A 383 2.98 -34.90 2.51
C GLY A 383 2.35 -33.53 2.65
N VAL A 384 2.61 -32.91 3.79
CA VAL A 384 2.21 -31.53 4.07
C VAL A 384 3.44 -30.70 4.37
N GLN A 385 3.66 -29.63 3.63
CA GLN A 385 4.70 -28.64 3.87
C GLN A 385 4.14 -27.47 4.68
N GLY A 386 4.73 -27.23 5.85
CA GLY A 386 4.48 -26.00 6.61
C GLY A 386 5.15 -24.80 5.95
N VAL A 387 4.44 -23.68 5.81
CA VAL A 387 5.01 -22.41 5.37
C VAL A 387 4.79 -21.36 6.44
N GLN A 388 5.88 -20.69 6.82
CA GLN A 388 5.85 -19.58 7.77
C GLN A 388 5.35 -18.31 7.08
N LEU A 389 4.53 -17.54 7.79
CA LEU A 389 3.91 -16.31 7.28
C LEU A 389 4.58 -15.02 7.83
N ASN A 390 5.74 -15.12 8.48
CA ASN A 390 6.31 -14.02 9.27
C ASN A 390 7.59 -13.42 8.65
N ASP A 391 7.78 -12.10 8.83
CA ASP A 391 8.99 -11.32 8.48
C ASP A 391 10.20 -11.55 9.42
N GLN A 392 10.16 -12.53 10.32
CA GLN A 392 11.34 -12.80 11.16
C GLN A 392 12.43 -13.38 10.26
N HIS A 393 13.67 -12.88 10.40
CA HIS A 393 14.83 -13.36 9.65
C HIS A 393 14.81 -14.89 9.62
N ILE A 394 14.49 -15.46 8.45
CA ILE A 394 14.76 -16.86 8.17
C ILE A 394 16.27 -16.96 8.25
N GLU A 395 16.80 -17.69 9.24
CA GLU A 395 18.24 -17.92 9.29
C GLU A 395 18.63 -18.69 8.02
N ASN A 396 19.80 -18.41 7.44
CA ASN A 396 20.19 -19.00 6.15
C ASN A 396 20.16 -20.55 6.10
N ASN A 397 20.09 -21.22 7.25
CA ASN A 397 20.05 -22.68 7.40
C ASN A 397 18.69 -23.24 7.85
N ASP A 398 17.64 -22.42 7.98
CA ASP A 398 16.33 -22.95 8.35
C ASP A 398 15.71 -23.74 7.18
N PHE A 399 15.08 -24.87 7.52
CA PHE A 399 14.33 -25.66 6.55
C PHE A 399 13.14 -24.86 6.02
N THR A 400 12.86 -24.95 4.71
CA THR A 400 11.83 -24.16 4.01
C THR A 400 11.23 -24.95 2.87
N LEU A 401 10.13 -24.44 2.29
CA LEU A 401 9.54 -24.96 1.06
C LEU A 401 10.57 -25.14 -0.07
N ARG A 402 11.50 -24.19 -0.24
CA ARG A 402 12.64 -24.31 -1.16
C ARG A 402 13.38 -25.65 -1.07
N HIS A 403 13.71 -26.11 0.14
CA HIS A 403 14.44 -27.37 0.33
C HIS A 403 13.62 -28.59 -0.15
N THR A 404 12.32 -28.59 0.14
CA THR A 404 11.38 -29.61 -0.37
C THR A 404 11.28 -29.57 -1.89
N LEU A 405 11.18 -28.38 -2.50
CA LEU A 405 11.14 -28.24 -3.96
C LEU A 405 12.44 -28.73 -4.61
N GLU A 406 13.59 -28.35 -4.07
CA GLU A 406 14.90 -28.77 -4.57
C GLU A 406 15.07 -30.29 -4.51
N HIS A 407 14.75 -30.93 -3.38
CA HIS A 407 14.81 -32.40 -3.27
C HIS A 407 13.79 -33.12 -4.16
N LEU A 408 12.60 -32.54 -4.35
CA LEU A 408 11.64 -33.09 -5.31
C LEU A 408 12.17 -33.00 -6.74
N LEU A 409 12.85 -31.92 -7.12
CA LEU A 409 13.47 -31.82 -8.44
C LEU A 409 14.64 -32.80 -8.57
N ASP A 410 15.51 -32.91 -7.56
CA ASP A 410 16.64 -33.85 -7.55
C ASP A 410 16.19 -35.32 -7.65
N LEU A 411 15.10 -35.70 -7.00
CA LEU A 411 14.57 -37.07 -7.06
C LEU A 411 14.04 -37.44 -8.46
N MET A 412 13.68 -36.44 -9.27
CA MET A 412 13.00 -36.62 -10.55
C MET A 412 13.93 -36.48 -11.76
N VAL A 413 15.19 -36.09 -11.54
CA VAL A 413 16.24 -35.94 -12.57
C VAL A 413 17.35 -36.94 -12.32
#